data_AF-A0A4W4F9B7-F1
#
_entry.id   AF-A0A4W4F9B7-F1
#
_cell.length_a   1.000
_cell.length_b   1.000
_cell.length_c   1.000
_cell.angle_alpha   90.00
_cell.angle_beta   90.00
_cell.angle_gamma   90.00
#
_symmetry.space_group_name_H-M   'P 1'
#
loop_
_entity.id
_entity.type
_entity.pdbx_description
1 polymer ?
#
loop_
_entity_poly.entity_id
_entity_poly.type
_entity_poly.pdbx_seq_one_letter_code
_entity_poly.pdbx_strand_id
1 'polypeptide(L)'
;LLSVLVGAGRVDASTSGSVERFLQANPACRAGREVEESLGYRERAALPGTHPLAARLFTLMEEQTSNELLELADAVGPLVCALKTHVDVLCDFSPAVSVRLGEPTEVKDPTARSAHHTKKEPPGVVEALRVVGKPLGHGCLLIAQMSSQGCLATAEYTQTVVRLPRFCVFSSSSKISSKPKHVHMTPGVQLRSGGDGLGQQYTSPVEVICSKRSDVIIVGRGILASPDRLKAAEEYRVAGWETYLRRLSAPR
;
A
#
# COMPACT_ATOMS: atom_id res chain seq x y z
N LEU A 1 -19.24 -23.48 19.86
CA LEU A 1 -19.47 -23.75 18.41
C LEU A 1 -19.55 -25.25 18.15
N LEU A 2 -18.50 -26.03 18.41
CA LEU A 2 -18.50 -27.49 18.19
C LEU A 2 -19.68 -28.20 18.89
N SER A 3 -19.94 -27.90 20.16
CA SER A 3 -21.11 -28.40 20.91
C SER A 3 -22.47 -28.12 20.23
N VAL A 4 -22.61 -26.98 19.54
CA VAL A 4 -23.82 -26.62 18.79
C VAL A 4 -23.93 -27.45 17.51
N LEU A 5 -22.80 -27.70 16.83
CA LEU A 5 -22.76 -28.55 15.63
C LEU A 5 -23.03 -30.03 15.95
N VAL A 6 -22.58 -30.51 17.11
CA VAL A 6 -22.91 -31.85 17.63
C VAL A 6 -24.39 -31.94 18.00
N GLY A 7 -24.92 -30.96 18.75
CA GLY A 7 -26.34 -30.90 19.09
C GLY A 7 -27.26 -30.79 17.87
N ALA A 8 -26.78 -30.18 16.77
CA ALA A 8 -27.49 -30.10 15.49
C ALA A 8 -27.28 -31.32 14.57
N GLY A 9 -26.58 -32.38 15.03
CA GLY A 9 -26.30 -33.58 14.23
C GLY A 9 -25.42 -33.34 13.00
N ARG A 10 -24.71 -32.21 12.92
CA ARG A 10 -23.86 -31.83 11.78
C ARG A 10 -22.43 -32.36 11.89
N VAL A 11 -22.01 -32.73 13.09
CA VAL A 11 -20.70 -33.31 13.42
C VAL A 11 -20.91 -34.34 14.52
N ASP A 12 -20.27 -35.51 14.44
CA ASP A 12 -20.35 -36.53 15.49
C ASP A 12 -19.43 -36.22 16.69
N ALA A 13 -19.66 -36.89 17.82
CA ALA A 13 -18.89 -36.66 19.05
C ALA A 13 -17.40 -37.06 18.94
N SER A 14 -17.06 -38.07 18.11
CA SER A 14 -15.67 -38.52 17.91
C SER A 14 -14.88 -37.49 17.10
N THR A 15 -15.49 -36.96 16.04
CA THR A 15 -14.96 -35.87 15.24
C THR A 15 -14.79 -34.60 16.09
N SER A 16 -15.80 -34.23 16.88
CA SER A 16 -15.69 -33.08 17.80
C SER A 16 -14.54 -33.23 18.79
N GLY A 17 -14.44 -34.37 19.48
CA GLY A 17 -13.34 -34.63 20.43
C GLY A 17 -11.96 -34.71 19.76
N SER A 18 -11.90 -35.05 18.47
CA SER A 18 -10.64 -35.07 17.70
C SER A 18 -10.22 -33.66 17.27
N VAL A 19 -11.18 -32.79 16.93
CA VAL A 19 -10.92 -31.36 16.69
C VAL A 19 -10.51 -30.65 17.98
N GLU A 20 -11.14 -30.95 19.12
CA GLU A 20 -10.74 -30.39 20.42
C GLU A 20 -9.32 -30.80 20.82
N ARG A 21 -8.97 -32.09 20.68
CA ARG A 21 -7.59 -32.57 20.88
C ARG A 21 -6.60 -31.91 19.92
N PHE A 22 -6.97 -31.70 18.65
CA PHE A 22 -6.12 -31.00 17.68
C PHE A 22 -5.90 -29.52 18.06
N LEU A 23 -6.93 -28.82 18.54
CA LEU A 23 -6.84 -27.42 18.99
C LEU A 23 -6.05 -27.27 20.30
N GLN A 24 -6.10 -28.27 21.19
CA GLN A 24 -5.26 -28.33 22.40
C GLN A 24 -3.79 -28.63 22.07
N ALA A 25 -3.53 -29.54 21.14
CA ALA A 25 -2.18 -29.91 20.71
C ALA A 25 -1.51 -28.85 19.81
N ASN A 26 -2.30 -28.07 19.06
CA ASN A 26 -1.83 -26.98 18.21
C ASN A 26 -2.38 -25.63 18.70
N PRO A 27 -1.73 -24.99 19.70
CA PRO A 27 -2.17 -23.70 20.26
C PRO A 27 -2.07 -22.49 19.29
N ALA A 28 -1.83 -22.72 18.00
CA ALA A 28 -1.80 -21.72 16.93
C ALA A 28 -3.12 -20.92 16.77
N CYS A 29 -4.21 -21.37 17.40
CA CYS A 29 -5.49 -20.65 17.46
C CYS A 29 -5.72 -19.84 18.75
N ARG A 30 -4.67 -19.59 19.56
CA ARG A 30 -4.61 -18.31 20.27
C ARG A 30 -4.22 -17.24 19.26
N ALA A 31 -5.22 -16.78 18.50
CA ALA A 31 -5.22 -15.41 18.02
C ALA A 31 -5.32 -14.48 19.23
N GLY A 32 -4.22 -14.39 19.98
CA GLY A 32 -3.97 -13.21 20.77
C GLY A 32 -4.13 -12.05 19.80
N ARG A 33 -5.04 -11.12 20.12
CA ARG A 33 -4.90 -9.78 19.60
C ARG A 33 -3.58 -9.30 20.20
N GLU A 34 -2.48 -9.45 19.44
CA GLU A 34 -1.36 -8.54 19.61
C GLU A 34 -2.00 -7.16 19.57
N VAL A 35 -1.89 -6.43 20.69
CA VAL A 35 -2.38 -5.06 20.78
C VAL A 35 -1.39 -4.25 19.96
N GLU A 36 -1.57 -4.34 18.64
CA GLU A 36 -0.69 -3.77 17.64
C GLU A 36 -0.85 -2.26 17.77
N GLU A 37 0.10 -1.64 18.48
CA GLU A 37 0.07 -0.21 18.75
C GLU A 37 0.01 0.53 17.42
N SER A 38 -1.07 1.30 17.25
CA SER A 38 -1.33 2.06 16.03
C SER A 38 -0.42 3.28 16.02
N LEU A 39 0.86 3.07 15.73
CA LEU A 39 1.86 4.13 15.62
C LEU A 39 1.45 5.15 14.55
N GLY A 40 1.64 6.44 14.87
CA GLY A 40 1.49 7.55 13.93
C GLY A 40 2.57 7.53 12.84
N TYR A 41 2.37 8.27 11.76
CA TYR A 41 3.34 8.35 10.67
C TYR A 41 4.68 8.91 11.17
N ARG A 42 4.68 9.97 11.99
CA ARG A 42 5.91 10.49 12.64
C ARG A 42 6.71 9.43 13.38
N GLU A 43 6.04 8.58 14.16
CA GLU A 43 6.66 7.51 14.94
C GLU A 43 7.22 6.42 14.03
N ARG A 44 6.46 6.02 13.00
CA ARG A 44 6.88 5.01 11.99
C ARG A 44 8.07 5.48 11.16
N ALA A 45 8.16 6.78 10.87
CA ALA A 45 9.32 7.39 10.22
C ALA A 45 10.59 7.24 11.06
N ALA A 46 10.48 7.43 12.39
CA ALA A 46 11.59 7.37 13.34
C ALA A 46 12.05 5.94 13.71
N LEU A 47 11.32 4.89 13.33
CA LEU A 47 11.66 3.51 13.72
C LEU A 47 13.05 3.07 13.18
N PRO A 48 13.93 2.48 14.02
CA PRO A 48 15.26 2.06 13.60
C PRO A 48 15.22 1.06 12.43
N GLY A 49 15.79 1.43 11.28
CA GLY A 49 15.78 0.60 10.08
C GLY A 49 14.47 0.64 9.28
N THR A 50 13.67 1.71 9.40
CA THR A 50 12.73 2.12 8.32
C THR A 50 13.52 2.51 7.07
N HIS A 51 12.99 2.19 5.89
CA HIS A 51 13.64 2.55 4.63
C HIS A 51 13.59 4.08 4.43
N PRO A 52 14.65 4.76 3.94
CA PRO A 52 14.68 6.23 3.82
C PRO A 52 13.48 6.83 3.09
N LEU A 53 12.99 6.19 2.03
CA LEU A 53 11.80 6.64 1.30
C LEU A 53 10.49 6.43 2.05
N ALA A 54 10.36 5.35 2.85
CA ALA A 54 9.19 5.15 3.69
C ALA A 54 9.18 6.17 4.83
N ALA A 55 10.35 6.45 5.43
CA ALA A 55 10.49 7.51 6.42
C ALA A 55 10.12 8.89 5.84
N ARG A 56 10.68 9.25 4.67
CA ARG A 56 10.33 10.50 3.96
C ARG A 56 8.84 10.59 3.66
N LEU A 57 8.22 9.51 3.15
CA LEU A 57 6.79 9.48 2.86
C LEU A 57 5.95 9.67 4.14
N PHE A 58 6.29 8.98 5.23
CA PHE A 58 5.60 9.17 6.52
C PHE A 58 5.75 10.59 7.06
N THR A 59 6.93 11.22 6.93
CA THR A 59 7.15 12.62 7.29
C THR A 59 6.24 13.56 6.48
N LEU A 60 6.19 13.41 5.15
CA LEU A 60 5.33 14.20 4.28
C LEU A 60 3.82 14.01 4.60
N MET A 61 3.41 12.78 4.88
CA MET A 61 2.03 12.46 5.27
C MET A 61 1.64 13.08 6.61
N GLU A 62 2.57 13.22 7.55
CA GLU A 62 2.36 13.87 8.85
C GLU A 62 2.34 15.40 8.73
N GLU A 63 3.24 15.96 7.91
CA GLU A 63 3.41 17.42 7.74
C GLU A 63 2.35 18.03 6.81
N GLN A 64 1.63 17.20 6.04
CA GLN A 64 0.61 17.63 5.08
C GLN A 64 1.12 18.63 4.02
N THR A 65 2.42 18.58 3.71
CA THR A 65 3.08 19.46 2.73
C THR A 65 3.55 18.65 1.52
N SER A 66 3.39 19.20 0.32
CA SER A 66 3.76 18.54 -0.94
C SER A 66 3.96 19.61 -2.02
N ASN A 67 5.10 19.57 -2.72
CA ASN A 67 5.43 20.48 -3.82
C ASN A 67 5.67 19.68 -5.12
N GLU A 68 5.30 20.33 -6.24
CA GLU A 68 5.65 20.07 -7.65
C GLU A 68 4.95 18.89 -8.39
N LEU A 69 4.06 19.23 -9.36
CA LEU A 69 4.42 19.41 -10.80
C LEU A 69 3.18 19.39 -11.76
N LEU A 70 3.02 20.21 -12.81
CA LEU A 70 3.37 21.62 -13.02
C LEU A 70 2.09 22.44 -13.39
N GLU A 71 0.91 21.83 -13.29
CA GLU A 71 -0.41 22.48 -13.41
C GLU A 71 -1.45 21.75 -12.55
N LEU A 72 -1.86 20.52 -12.91
CA LEU A 72 -2.80 19.75 -12.07
C LEU A 72 -2.15 19.35 -10.75
N ALA A 73 -0.93 18.80 -10.73
CA ALA A 73 -0.23 18.51 -9.48
C ALA A 73 0.61 19.69 -8.95
N ASP A 74 0.45 20.89 -9.51
CA ASP A 74 0.73 22.13 -8.76
C ASP A 74 -0.51 22.56 -7.99
N ALA A 75 -1.69 22.50 -8.62
CA ALA A 75 -2.95 22.82 -7.98
C ALA A 75 -3.33 21.82 -6.87
N VAL A 76 -3.32 20.52 -7.15
CA VAL A 76 -3.58 19.46 -6.15
C VAL A 76 -2.32 18.93 -5.47
N GLY A 77 -1.13 19.39 -5.87
CA GLY A 77 0.16 18.95 -5.30
C GLY A 77 0.17 19.02 -3.79
N PRO A 78 -0.06 20.20 -3.19
CA PRO A 78 -0.17 20.39 -1.74
C PRO A 78 -1.22 19.51 -1.03
N LEU A 79 -2.12 18.87 -1.79
CA LEU A 79 -3.24 18.07 -1.27
C LEU A 79 -2.98 16.55 -1.35
N VAL A 80 -1.91 16.10 -2.03
CA VAL A 80 -1.62 14.67 -2.27
C VAL A 80 -0.19 14.28 -1.89
N CYS A 81 -0.04 13.24 -1.06
CA CYS A 81 1.29 12.77 -0.60
C CYS A 81 2.07 11.95 -1.64
N ALA A 82 1.42 11.47 -2.72
CA ALA A 82 2.05 10.72 -3.80
C ALA A 82 1.20 10.79 -5.09
N LEU A 83 1.86 10.96 -6.23
CA LEU A 83 1.23 10.95 -7.55
C LEU A 83 1.50 9.63 -8.28
N LYS A 84 0.47 8.85 -8.61
CA LYS A 84 0.60 7.59 -9.36
C LYS A 84 0.29 7.79 -10.85
N THR A 85 1.32 8.03 -11.66
CA THR A 85 1.21 8.16 -13.12
C THR A 85 0.97 6.84 -13.85
N HIS A 86 0.47 6.92 -15.08
CA HIS A 86 0.37 5.83 -16.07
C HIS A 86 0.99 6.35 -17.37
N VAL A 87 2.31 6.19 -17.51
CA VAL A 87 3.09 6.76 -18.64
C VAL A 87 2.77 6.08 -19.98
N ASP A 88 2.23 4.87 -19.92
CA ASP A 88 1.76 4.03 -21.02
C ASP A 88 0.46 4.53 -21.68
N VAL A 89 -0.31 5.37 -20.99
CA VAL A 89 -1.58 5.94 -21.47
C VAL A 89 -1.39 7.35 -22.06
N LEU A 90 -0.20 7.94 -21.92
CA LEU A 90 0.13 9.26 -22.45
C LEU A 90 0.60 9.16 -23.90
N CYS A 91 -0.26 9.52 -24.85
CA CYS A 91 0.00 9.47 -26.29
C CYS A 91 1.20 10.35 -26.74
N ASP A 92 1.60 11.30 -25.91
CA ASP A 92 2.67 12.28 -26.10
C ASP A 92 3.85 12.09 -25.14
N PHE A 93 3.96 10.93 -24.47
CA PHE A 93 5.03 10.66 -23.52
C PHE A 93 6.42 10.79 -24.15
N SER A 94 7.21 11.70 -23.58
CA SER A 94 8.64 11.85 -23.85
C SER A 94 9.43 11.63 -22.56
N PRO A 95 10.64 11.05 -22.60
CA PRO A 95 11.53 10.96 -21.44
C PRO A 95 11.77 12.30 -20.73
N ALA A 96 11.67 13.43 -21.46
CA ALA A 96 11.75 14.77 -20.88
C ALA A 96 10.63 15.06 -19.85
N VAL A 97 9.46 14.43 -19.99
CA VAL A 97 8.36 14.51 -19.01
C VAL A 97 8.75 13.78 -17.71
N SER A 98 9.42 12.63 -17.80
CA SER A 98 9.95 11.92 -16.62
C SER A 98 11.09 12.67 -15.94
N VAL A 99 11.94 13.38 -16.68
CA VAL A 99 12.98 14.24 -16.11
C VAL A 99 12.34 15.40 -15.33
N ARG A 100 11.32 16.06 -15.90
CA ARG A 100 10.58 17.13 -15.19
C ARG A 100 9.83 16.62 -13.96
N LEU A 101 9.28 15.39 -13.99
CA LEU A 101 8.65 14.73 -12.84
C LEU A 101 9.65 14.19 -11.79
N GLY A 102 10.95 14.35 -12.02
CA GLY A 102 11.99 13.71 -11.24
C GLY A 102 13.28 14.51 -11.25
N GLU A 103 13.22 15.78 -10.84
CA GLU A 103 14.41 16.54 -10.41
C GLU A 103 14.66 16.31 -8.90
N PRO A 104 15.51 15.34 -8.50
CA PRO A 104 16.25 15.46 -7.26
C PRO A 104 17.38 16.49 -7.46
N THR A 105 17.69 17.24 -6.40
CA THR A 105 18.87 18.11 -6.35
C THR A 105 20.16 17.34 -6.67
N GLU A 106 21.06 17.97 -7.45
CA GLU A 106 22.25 17.31 -7.99
C GLU A 106 23.09 16.56 -6.94
N VAL A 107 23.39 15.29 -7.21
CA VAL A 107 24.62 14.64 -6.75
C VAL A 107 25.32 14.02 -7.96
N LYS A 108 26.36 14.69 -8.45
CA LYS A 108 27.24 14.16 -9.52
C LYS A 108 28.20 13.12 -8.93
N ASP A 109 28.07 11.85 -9.33
CA ASP A 109 29.11 10.82 -9.13
C ASP A 109 29.70 10.39 -10.49
N PRO A 110 30.95 10.78 -10.82
CA PRO A 110 31.53 10.59 -12.15
C PRO A 110 32.34 9.28 -12.29
N THR A 111 31.77 8.12 -11.98
CA THR A 111 32.50 6.82 -12.09
C THR A 111 31.73 5.63 -12.71
N ALA A 112 31.08 5.85 -13.86
CA ALA A 112 30.55 4.75 -14.68
C ALA A 112 31.67 3.94 -15.38
N ARG A 113 32.23 2.92 -14.70
CA ARG A 113 33.13 1.93 -15.33
C ARG A 113 32.37 0.70 -15.85
N SER A 114 32.73 0.30 -17.07
CA SER A 114 32.11 -0.81 -17.82
C SER A 114 32.12 -2.14 -17.06
N ALA A 115 30.96 -2.80 -16.97
CA ALA A 115 30.81 -4.10 -16.35
C ALA A 115 30.94 -5.23 -17.38
N HIS A 116 31.85 -6.18 -17.12
CA HIS A 116 32.08 -7.35 -17.97
C HIS A 116 30.89 -8.32 -18.01
N HIS A 117 30.72 -8.95 -19.17
CA HIS A 117 29.66 -9.90 -19.47
C HIS A 117 29.97 -11.28 -18.86
N THR A 118 29.57 -11.53 -17.60
CA THR A 118 29.53 -12.90 -17.04
C THR A 118 28.14 -13.49 -17.22
N LYS A 119 28.06 -14.66 -17.85
CA LYS A 119 26.84 -15.41 -18.15
C LYS A 119 26.17 -15.93 -16.88
N LYS A 120 25.39 -15.05 -16.23
CA LYS A 120 24.56 -15.31 -15.06
C LYS A 120 23.10 -15.26 -15.49
N GLU A 121 22.25 -16.14 -14.95
CA GLU A 121 20.80 -16.08 -15.20
C GLU A 121 20.29 -14.67 -14.89
N PRO A 122 19.39 -14.10 -15.72
CA PRO A 122 18.97 -12.73 -15.57
C PRO A 122 18.36 -12.52 -14.18
N PRO A 123 18.80 -11.53 -13.40
CA PRO A 123 18.21 -11.26 -12.10
C PRO A 123 16.72 -11.04 -12.26
N GLY A 124 15.90 -11.76 -11.49
CA GLY A 124 14.44 -11.63 -11.53
C GLY A 124 14.03 -10.16 -11.36
N VAL A 125 12.87 -9.78 -11.94
CA VAL A 125 12.43 -8.38 -12.13
C VAL A 125 12.73 -7.45 -10.93
N VAL A 126 12.45 -7.93 -9.72
CA VAL A 126 12.67 -7.22 -8.45
C VAL A 126 14.16 -6.88 -8.20
N GLU A 127 15.07 -7.80 -8.48
CA GLU A 127 16.52 -7.63 -8.32
C GLU A 127 17.10 -6.76 -9.45
N ALA A 128 16.59 -6.88 -10.68
CA ALA A 128 16.94 -5.98 -11.78
C ALA A 128 16.56 -4.52 -11.46
N LEU A 129 15.31 -4.30 -11.00
CA LEU A 129 14.85 -2.98 -10.53
C LEU A 129 15.67 -2.47 -9.35
N ARG A 130 16.10 -3.34 -8.43
CA ARG A 130 16.96 -2.96 -7.30
C ARG A 130 18.35 -2.49 -7.74
N VAL A 131 18.95 -3.13 -8.74
CA VAL A 131 20.28 -2.74 -9.27
C VAL A 131 20.24 -1.35 -9.89
N VAL A 132 19.19 -1.02 -10.64
CA VAL A 132 19.02 0.29 -11.30
C VAL A 132 18.51 1.37 -10.33
N GLY A 133 17.54 1.04 -9.48
CA GLY A 133 16.87 2.02 -8.61
C GLY A 133 17.68 2.44 -7.39
N LYS A 134 18.49 1.55 -6.79
CA LYS A 134 19.22 1.86 -5.56
C LYS A 134 20.24 3.02 -5.72
N PRO A 135 21.07 3.10 -6.78
CA PRO A 135 21.98 4.22 -6.98
C PRO A 135 21.25 5.58 -7.13
N LEU A 136 20.05 5.56 -7.70
CA LEU A 136 19.21 6.75 -7.90
C LEU A 136 18.40 7.14 -6.65
N GLY A 137 18.56 6.42 -5.53
CA GLY A 137 17.73 6.61 -4.33
C GLY A 137 16.26 6.25 -4.53
N HIS A 138 15.90 5.52 -5.60
CA HIS A 138 14.53 5.20 -5.96
C HIS A 138 13.97 4.00 -5.16
N GLY A 139 12.65 3.99 -5.00
CA GLY A 139 11.89 2.91 -4.36
C GLY A 139 11.06 2.13 -5.38
N CYS A 140 10.50 1.01 -4.95
CA CYS A 140 9.57 0.24 -5.76
C CYS A 140 8.28 -0.02 -4.97
N LEU A 141 7.15 0.27 -5.60
CA LEU A 141 5.81 -0.09 -5.13
C LEU A 141 5.47 -1.48 -5.67
N LEU A 142 5.24 -2.45 -4.79
CA LEU A 142 4.86 -3.80 -5.21
C LEU A 142 3.34 -3.98 -5.23
N ILE A 143 2.80 -4.48 -6.33
CA ILE A 143 1.38 -4.87 -6.42
C ILE A 143 1.22 -6.22 -5.74
N ALA A 144 0.70 -6.20 -4.52
CA ALA A 144 0.40 -7.39 -3.73
C ALA A 144 -1.05 -7.85 -3.91
N GLN A 145 -1.98 -6.90 -4.07
CA GLN A 145 -3.40 -7.16 -4.37
C GLN A 145 -3.95 -6.06 -5.29
N MET A 146 -5.05 -6.34 -6.00
CA MET A 146 -5.75 -5.35 -6.83
C MET A 146 -7.21 -5.22 -6.39
N SER A 147 -7.82 -4.07 -6.71
CA SER A 147 -9.22 -3.72 -6.40
C SER A 147 -10.25 -4.19 -7.45
N SER A 148 -9.81 -4.94 -8.47
CA SER A 148 -10.65 -5.44 -9.55
C SER A 148 -11.30 -6.77 -9.20
N GLN A 149 -12.54 -6.96 -9.66
CA GLN A 149 -13.23 -8.26 -9.58
C GLN A 149 -12.44 -9.34 -10.34
N GLY A 150 -12.39 -10.56 -9.80
CA GLY A 150 -11.68 -11.68 -10.42
C GLY A 150 -10.16 -11.58 -10.39
N CYS A 151 -9.58 -10.73 -9.54
CA CYS A 151 -8.13 -10.58 -9.42
C CYS A 151 -7.43 -11.92 -9.07
N LEU A 152 -6.37 -12.25 -9.82
CA LEU A 152 -5.56 -13.45 -9.65
C LEU A 152 -4.47 -13.34 -8.55
N ALA A 153 -4.39 -12.21 -7.85
CA ALA A 153 -3.47 -12.00 -6.73
C ALA A 153 -3.98 -12.74 -5.48
N THR A 154 -3.72 -14.06 -5.42
CA THR A 154 -4.18 -14.94 -4.33
C THR A 154 -3.49 -14.63 -2.99
N ALA A 155 -3.90 -15.33 -1.93
CA ALA A 155 -3.26 -15.24 -0.63
C ALA A 155 -1.78 -15.69 -0.68
N GLU A 156 -1.47 -16.74 -1.43
CA GLU A 156 -0.12 -17.29 -1.61
C GLU A 156 0.79 -16.31 -2.38
N TYR A 157 0.24 -15.67 -3.42
CA TYR A 157 0.91 -14.59 -4.13
C TYR A 157 1.19 -13.41 -3.18
N THR A 158 0.17 -12.96 -2.43
CA THR A 158 0.28 -11.86 -1.45
C THR A 158 1.38 -12.14 -0.42
N GLN A 159 1.39 -13.34 0.19
CA GLN A 159 2.43 -13.75 1.14
C GLN A 159 3.83 -13.81 0.52
N THR A 160 3.93 -14.14 -0.77
CA THR A 160 5.22 -14.16 -1.49
C THR A 160 5.73 -12.74 -1.69
N VAL A 161 4.86 -11.80 -2.09
CA VAL A 161 5.20 -10.38 -2.21
C VAL A 161 5.62 -9.76 -0.87
N VAL A 162 4.92 -10.06 0.23
CA VAL A 162 5.25 -9.56 1.59
C VAL A 162 6.59 -10.10 2.13
N ARG A 163 7.02 -11.28 1.66
CA ARG A 163 8.31 -11.89 2.02
C ARG A 163 9.50 -11.33 1.23
N LEU A 164 9.28 -10.56 0.16
CA LEU A 164 10.38 -9.97 -0.61
C LEU A 164 11.19 -8.98 0.26
N PRO A 165 12.52 -9.15 0.35
CA PRO A 165 13.33 -8.36 1.28
C PRO A 165 13.44 -6.89 0.84
N ARG A 166 13.43 -5.99 1.82
CA ARG A 166 13.66 -4.52 1.69
C ARG A 166 12.58 -3.70 0.97
N PHE A 167 11.51 -4.32 0.47
CA PHE A 167 10.35 -3.57 -0.03
C PHE A 167 9.42 -3.22 1.13
N CYS A 168 9.01 -1.95 1.16
CA CYS A 168 8.31 -1.33 2.27
C CYS A 168 7.08 -0.53 1.82
N VAL A 169 6.67 -0.64 0.54
CA VAL A 169 5.48 0.03 0.02
C VAL A 169 4.72 -0.95 -0.86
N PHE A 170 3.44 -1.16 -0.55
CA PHE A 170 2.59 -2.15 -1.21
C PHE A 170 1.32 -1.51 -1.74
N SER A 171 0.94 -1.85 -2.97
CA SER A 171 -0.43 -1.67 -3.46
C SER A 171 -1.25 -2.88 -3.03
N SER A 172 -2.22 -2.67 -2.14
CA SER A 172 -3.03 -3.75 -1.57
C SER A 172 -4.44 -3.29 -1.22
N SER A 173 -5.41 -4.22 -1.17
CA SER A 173 -6.79 -3.88 -0.80
C SER A 173 -6.98 -3.75 0.72
N SER A 174 -6.02 -4.26 1.50
CA SER A 174 -5.96 -4.12 2.96
C SER A 174 -4.51 -4.16 3.48
N LYS A 175 -4.30 -4.01 4.79
CA LYS A 175 -3.03 -4.25 5.47
C LYS A 175 -2.64 -5.72 5.36
N ILE A 176 -1.50 -5.98 4.72
CA ILE A 176 -0.98 -7.35 4.45
C ILE A 176 0.27 -7.69 5.26
N SER A 177 0.73 -6.77 6.12
CA SER A 177 1.93 -6.93 6.94
C SER A 177 1.78 -6.22 8.29
N SER A 178 2.09 -6.90 9.38
CA SER A 178 2.16 -6.33 10.74
C SER A 178 3.39 -5.45 10.98
N LYS A 179 4.39 -5.46 10.09
CA LYS A 179 5.58 -4.60 10.23
C LYS A 179 5.17 -3.12 10.08
N PRO A 180 5.28 -2.27 11.11
CA PRO A 180 4.84 -0.86 11.04
C PRO A 180 5.63 -0.02 10.03
N LYS A 181 6.83 -0.47 9.66
CA LYS A 181 7.70 0.13 8.65
C LYS A 181 7.23 -0.07 7.21
N HIS A 182 6.23 -0.93 7.00
CA HIS A 182 5.61 -1.13 5.69
C HIS A 182 4.45 -0.14 5.53
N VAL A 183 4.39 0.49 4.36
CA VAL A 183 3.35 1.41 3.90
C VAL A 183 2.36 0.61 3.05
N HIS A 184 1.07 0.78 3.32
CA HIS A 184 0.00 0.20 2.53
C HIS A 184 -0.74 1.30 1.75
N MET A 185 -0.81 1.16 0.43
CA MET A 185 -1.52 2.06 -0.46
C MET A 185 -2.67 1.31 -1.12
N THR A 186 -3.89 1.83 -1.05
CA THR A 186 -5.09 1.12 -1.51
C THR A 186 -5.77 1.85 -2.67
N PRO A 187 -5.75 1.29 -3.89
CA PRO A 187 -6.54 1.78 -5.02
C PRO A 187 -8.01 1.32 -4.93
N GLY A 188 -8.85 1.88 -5.81
CA GLY A 188 -10.28 1.61 -5.79
C GLY A 188 -10.98 2.35 -4.65
N VAL A 189 -10.71 3.65 -4.50
CA VAL A 189 -11.33 4.49 -3.48
C VAL A 189 -12.23 5.55 -4.11
N GLN A 190 -13.43 5.69 -3.55
CA GLN A 190 -14.35 6.82 -3.76
C GLN A 190 -15.02 7.19 -2.43
N LEU A 191 -15.54 8.41 -2.28
CA LEU A 191 -16.23 8.83 -1.04
C LEU A 191 -17.44 7.95 -0.69
N ARG A 192 -18.05 7.31 -1.69
CA ARG A 192 -19.12 6.31 -1.54
C ARG A 192 -18.66 4.97 -2.11
N SER A 193 -18.98 3.87 -1.42
CA SER A 193 -18.72 2.52 -1.92
C SER A 193 -19.59 2.20 -3.14
N GLY A 194 -19.10 1.37 -4.05
CA GLY A 194 -19.77 1.05 -5.31
C GLY A 194 -18.87 0.29 -6.29
N GLY A 195 -19.11 0.44 -7.59
CA GLY A 195 -18.26 -0.12 -8.64
C GLY A 195 -18.48 0.56 -9.99
N ASP A 196 -17.79 0.09 -11.04
CA ASP A 196 -18.09 0.45 -12.42
C ASP A 196 -18.56 -0.76 -13.25
N GLY A 197 -18.97 -0.52 -14.50
CA GLY A 197 -19.36 -1.58 -15.44
C GLY A 197 -18.21 -2.41 -16.01
N LEU A 198 -16.97 -2.21 -15.54
CA LEU A 198 -15.75 -2.89 -16.00
C LEU A 198 -15.05 -3.67 -14.87
N GLY A 199 -15.74 -3.89 -13.74
CA GLY A 199 -15.26 -4.72 -12.64
C GLY A 199 -14.36 -4.00 -11.63
N GLN A 200 -14.20 -2.66 -11.70
CA GLN A 200 -13.60 -1.89 -10.61
C GLN A 200 -14.55 -1.89 -9.41
N GLN A 201 -14.02 -2.20 -8.22
CA GLN A 201 -14.75 -2.06 -6.96
C GLN A 201 -14.27 -0.81 -6.22
N TYR A 202 -15.18 -0.08 -5.58
CA TYR A 202 -14.87 1.13 -4.81
C TYR A 202 -15.18 0.95 -3.33
N THR A 203 -14.19 1.27 -2.50
CA THR A 203 -14.26 1.26 -1.04
C THR A 203 -14.21 2.72 -0.52
N SER A 204 -14.94 3.03 0.56
CA SER A 204 -14.86 4.34 1.21
C SER A 204 -13.52 4.57 1.95
N PRO A 205 -13.04 5.83 2.12
CA PRO A 205 -11.85 6.12 2.92
C PRO A 205 -11.94 5.58 4.36
N VAL A 206 -13.14 5.67 4.96
CA VAL A 206 -13.44 5.15 6.31
C VAL A 206 -13.12 3.65 6.39
N GLU A 207 -13.64 2.87 5.45
CA GLU A 207 -13.44 1.42 5.42
C GLU A 207 -11.99 1.05 5.06
N VAL A 208 -11.32 1.78 4.16
CA VAL A 208 -9.91 1.52 3.81
C VAL A 208 -8.96 1.75 4.98
N ILE A 209 -9.07 2.89 5.66
CA ILE A 209 -8.08 3.31 6.67
C ILE A 209 -8.40 2.69 8.04
N CYS A 210 -9.66 2.67 8.50
CA CYS A 210 -10.03 2.07 9.80
C CYS A 210 -10.16 0.55 9.72
N SER A 211 -11.03 0.03 8.85
CA SER A 211 -11.37 -1.40 8.83
C SER A 211 -10.30 -2.24 8.15
N LYS A 212 -9.84 -1.81 6.96
CA LYS A 212 -8.80 -2.50 6.17
C LYS A 212 -7.37 -2.08 6.57
N ARG A 213 -7.23 -1.16 7.53
CA ARG A 213 -5.96 -0.73 8.18
C ARG A 213 -4.86 -0.24 7.21
N SER A 214 -5.24 0.28 6.04
CA SER A 214 -4.28 0.84 5.06
C SER A 214 -3.79 2.24 5.45
N ASP A 215 -2.76 2.77 4.79
CA ASP A 215 -2.15 4.07 5.12
C ASP A 215 -2.52 5.17 4.14
N VAL A 216 -2.53 4.85 2.85
CA VAL A 216 -2.75 5.82 1.75
C VAL A 216 -3.94 5.36 0.90
N ILE A 217 -4.84 6.27 0.58
CA ILE A 217 -5.87 6.06 -0.44
C ILE A 217 -5.34 6.47 -1.82
N ILE A 218 -5.49 5.63 -2.83
CA ILE A 218 -5.18 5.97 -4.23
C ILE A 218 -6.51 6.24 -4.95
N VAL A 219 -6.78 7.52 -5.19
CA VAL A 219 -8.01 8.00 -5.84
C VAL A 219 -7.70 8.40 -7.27
N GLY A 220 -8.47 7.87 -8.23
CA GLY A 220 -8.37 8.23 -9.65
C GLY A 220 -9.60 9.01 -10.10
N ARG A 221 -10.57 8.29 -10.68
CA ARG A 221 -11.81 8.86 -11.24
C ARG A 221 -12.59 9.75 -10.27
N GLY A 222 -12.56 9.46 -8.96
CA GLY A 222 -13.20 10.29 -7.93
C GLY A 222 -12.71 11.74 -7.89
N ILE A 223 -11.48 12.02 -8.34
CA ILE A 223 -10.93 13.38 -8.50
C ILE A 223 -10.98 13.79 -9.97
N LEU A 224 -10.46 12.95 -10.88
CA LEU A 224 -10.23 13.33 -12.28
C LEU A 224 -11.52 13.63 -13.07
N ALA A 225 -12.63 12.98 -12.72
CA ALA A 225 -13.95 13.22 -13.32
C ALA A 225 -14.76 14.31 -12.62
N SER A 226 -14.25 14.92 -11.54
CA SER A 226 -14.89 16.07 -10.90
C SER A 226 -14.75 17.33 -11.78
N PRO A 227 -15.79 18.18 -11.89
CA PRO A 227 -15.66 19.50 -12.51
C PRO A 227 -14.74 20.41 -11.69
N ASP A 228 -14.70 20.24 -10.37
CA ASP A 228 -13.76 20.90 -9.46
C ASP A 228 -12.83 19.83 -8.86
N ARG A 229 -11.64 19.70 -9.46
CA ARG A 229 -10.64 18.71 -9.06
C ARG A 229 -9.91 19.09 -7.77
N LEU A 230 -9.80 20.39 -7.49
CA LEU A 230 -9.16 20.91 -6.28
C LEU A 230 -10.01 20.59 -5.06
N LYS A 231 -11.28 20.97 -5.10
CA LYS A 231 -12.25 20.66 -4.04
C LYS A 231 -12.40 19.15 -3.85
N ALA A 232 -12.48 18.37 -4.92
CA ALA A 232 -12.54 16.92 -4.82
C ALA A 232 -11.28 16.34 -4.14
N ALA A 233 -10.08 16.78 -4.53
CA ALA A 233 -8.83 16.35 -3.89
C ALA A 233 -8.80 16.70 -2.39
N GLU A 234 -9.24 17.91 -2.03
CA GLU A 234 -9.36 18.34 -0.63
C GLU A 234 -10.36 17.49 0.16
N GLU A 235 -11.54 17.19 -0.39
CA GLU A 235 -12.53 16.30 0.23
C GLU A 235 -11.96 14.90 0.50
N TYR A 236 -11.18 14.33 -0.43
CA TYR A 236 -10.49 13.05 -0.19
C TYR A 236 -9.36 13.15 0.83
N ARG A 237 -8.59 14.24 0.82
CA ARG A 237 -7.50 14.51 1.77
C ARG A 237 -8.02 14.59 3.20
N VAL A 238 -9.06 15.41 3.42
CA VAL A 238 -9.75 15.56 4.71
C VAL A 238 -10.36 14.23 5.15
N ALA A 239 -11.10 13.54 4.28
CA ALA A 239 -11.72 12.26 4.62
C ALA A 239 -10.68 11.18 4.99
N GLY A 240 -9.55 11.12 4.29
CA GLY A 240 -8.44 10.23 4.61
C GLY A 240 -7.76 10.57 5.94
N TRP A 241 -7.43 11.84 6.14
CA TRP A 241 -6.74 12.32 7.34
C TRP A 241 -7.59 12.20 8.61
N GLU A 242 -8.84 12.64 8.58
CA GLU A 242 -9.76 12.46 9.72
C GLU A 242 -9.95 10.99 10.07
N THR A 243 -10.07 10.12 9.07
CA THR A 243 -10.20 8.68 9.32
C THR A 243 -8.92 8.11 9.97
N TYR A 244 -7.74 8.55 9.54
CA TYR A 244 -6.47 8.19 10.18
C TYR A 244 -6.40 8.66 11.63
N LEU A 245 -6.78 9.91 11.93
CA LEU A 245 -6.85 10.41 13.31
C LEU A 245 -7.86 9.63 14.17
N ARG A 246 -9.04 9.32 13.63
CA ARG A 246 -10.05 8.46 14.30
C ARG A 246 -9.50 7.06 14.59
N ARG A 247 -8.65 6.51 13.70
CA ARG A 247 -7.98 5.22 13.92
C ARG A 247 -6.93 5.28 15.04
N LEU A 248 -6.13 6.35 15.09
CA LEU A 248 -5.15 6.55 16.17
C LEU A 248 -5.83 6.71 17.54
N SER A 249 -6.92 7.47 17.59
CA SER A 249 -7.67 7.78 18.81
C SER A 249 -8.70 6.72 19.21
N ALA A 250 -8.85 5.63 18.45
CA ALA A 250 -9.79 4.57 18.77
C ALA A 250 -9.33 3.83 20.05
N PRO A 251 -10.25 3.56 21.02
CA PRO A 251 -9.90 2.78 22.20
C PRO A 251 -9.41 1.38 21.81
N ARG A 252 -8.37 0.92 22.52
CA ARG A 252 -7.60 -0.30 22.25
C ARG A 252 -8.38 -1.57 22.63
#